data_AF-G0QA92-F1
#
_entry.id   AF-G0QA92-F1
#
_cell.length_a   1.000
_cell.length_b   1.000
_cell.length_c   1.000
_cell.angle_alpha   90.00
_cell.angle_beta   90.00
_cell.angle_gamma   90.00
#
_symmetry.space_group_name_H-M   'P 1'
#
loop_
_entity.id
_entity.type
_entity.pdbx_description
1 polymer ?
#
loop_
_entity_poly.entity_id
_entity_poly.type
_entity_poly.pdbx_seq_one_letter_code
_entity_poly.pdbx_strand_id
1 'polypeptide(L)'
;MRLQNTFLLFPGIGEKTETKLWKKGVNTWDGLTSELSGKRLSKAEKILPKARKNLEVGNTHFFDSQLPGSENWRLYRDFDDTTCFFDIETTGLSPENSVVTTVSFHQGGETTTLVRDRDLTKENIQNQVFDSICW
;
A
#
# COMPACT_ATOMS: atom_id res chain seq x y z
N MET A 1 -0.39 -4.78 -9.85
CA MET A 1 -0.18 -6.01 -9.05
C MET A 1 -1.14 -5.98 -7.87
N ARG A 2 -1.66 -7.12 -7.44
CA ARG A 2 -2.48 -7.28 -6.23
C ARG A 2 -1.66 -7.92 -5.10
N LEU A 3 -2.10 -7.82 -3.86
CA LEU A 3 -1.52 -8.46 -2.66
C LEU A 3 -1.39 -9.97 -2.82
N GLN A 4 -2.34 -10.59 -3.51
CA GLN A 4 -2.30 -12.02 -3.84
C GLN A 4 -1.08 -12.41 -4.67
N ASN A 5 -0.47 -11.46 -5.38
CA ASN A 5 0.71 -11.71 -6.20
C ASN A 5 2.02 -11.60 -5.42
N THR A 6 2.03 -11.03 -4.21
CA THR A 6 3.24 -10.95 -3.39
C THR A 6 3.29 -12.07 -2.35
N PHE A 7 4.50 -12.52 -2.07
CA PHE A 7 4.80 -13.55 -1.07
C PHE A 7 5.61 -13.01 0.11
N LEU A 8 5.91 -11.70 0.12
CA LEU A 8 6.70 -11.05 1.17
C LEU A 8 6.03 -11.10 2.54
N LEU A 9 4.70 -11.21 2.59
CA LEU A 9 3.95 -11.40 3.84
C LEU A 9 4.21 -12.75 4.53
N PHE A 10 4.87 -13.71 3.85
CA PHE A 10 5.11 -15.05 4.39
C PHE A 10 6.53 -15.15 4.97
N PRO A 11 6.69 -15.47 6.27
CA PRO A 11 7.99 -15.48 6.92
C PRO A 11 9.00 -16.41 6.25
N GLY A 12 10.18 -15.87 6.00
CA GLY A 12 11.27 -16.59 5.35
C GLY A 12 11.21 -16.54 3.82
N ILE A 13 10.28 -15.78 3.24
CA ILE A 13 10.27 -15.37 1.84
C ILE A 13 10.65 -13.89 1.76
N GLY A 14 11.70 -13.59 1.01
CA GLY A 14 12.08 -12.22 0.65
C GLY A 14 12.09 -12.05 -0.86
N GLU A 15 12.39 -10.85 -1.35
CA GLU A 15 12.30 -10.46 -2.77
C GLU A 15 12.98 -11.45 -3.73
N LYS A 16 14.20 -11.93 -3.38
CA LYS A 16 14.93 -12.91 -4.19
C LYS A 16 14.16 -14.24 -4.34
N THR A 17 13.49 -14.69 -3.28
CA THR A 17 12.68 -15.91 -3.30
C THR A 17 11.37 -15.68 -4.04
N GLU A 18 10.71 -14.54 -3.79
CA GLU A 18 9.51 -14.12 -4.51
C GLU A 18 9.74 -14.08 -6.03
N THR A 19 10.82 -13.41 -6.47
CA THR A 19 11.18 -13.33 -7.89
C THR A 19 11.41 -14.71 -8.50
N LYS A 20 12.00 -15.65 -7.75
CA LYS A 20 12.19 -17.03 -8.21
C LYS A 20 10.85 -17.77 -8.36
N LEU A 21 9.91 -17.54 -7.45
CA LEU A 21 8.56 -18.12 -7.52
C LEU A 21 7.80 -17.60 -8.75
N TRP A 22 7.83 -16.30 -9.01
CA TRP A 22 7.23 -15.71 -10.21
C TRP A 22 7.82 -16.28 -11.50
N LYS A 23 9.16 -16.42 -11.58
CA LYS A 23 9.83 -17.04 -12.74
C LYS A 23 9.44 -18.50 -12.97
N LYS A 24 8.96 -19.19 -11.93
CA LYS A 24 8.41 -20.56 -12.02
C LYS A 24 6.92 -20.59 -12.36
N GLY A 25 6.27 -19.43 -12.55
CA GLY A 25 4.84 -19.32 -12.83
C GLY A 25 3.95 -19.27 -11.59
N VAL A 26 4.52 -19.27 -10.39
CA VAL A 26 3.75 -19.12 -9.14
C VAL A 26 3.50 -17.64 -8.91
N ASN A 27 2.34 -17.17 -9.38
CA ASN A 27 1.97 -15.75 -9.41
C ASN A 27 0.86 -15.38 -8.42
N THR A 28 0.28 -16.35 -7.71
CA THR A 28 -0.76 -16.12 -6.70
C THR A 28 -0.52 -16.98 -5.46
N TRP A 29 -1.16 -16.61 -4.35
CA TRP A 29 -1.13 -17.40 -3.12
C TRP A 29 -1.58 -18.86 -3.29
N ASP A 30 -2.42 -19.16 -4.28
CA ASP A 30 -2.94 -20.51 -4.51
C ASP A 30 -1.84 -21.50 -4.93
N GLY A 31 -0.83 -21.03 -5.66
CA GLY A 31 0.32 -21.84 -6.07
C GLY A 31 1.48 -21.83 -5.07
N LEU A 32 1.39 -21.06 -3.99
CA LEU A 32 2.53 -20.86 -3.09
C LEU A 32 2.88 -22.12 -2.30
N THR A 33 1.87 -22.77 -1.71
CA THR A 33 2.09 -23.89 -0.77
C THR A 33 2.75 -25.09 -1.44
N SER A 34 2.47 -25.34 -2.72
CA SER A 34 3.13 -26.41 -3.49
C SER A 34 4.63 -26.21 -3.69
N GLU A 35 5.12 -24.97 -3.61
CA GLU A 35 6.55 -24.65 -3.74
C GLU A 35 7.30 -24.57 -2.40
N LEU A 36 6.59 -24.72 -1.27
CA LEU A 36 7.17 -24.60 0.06
C LEU A 36 7.32 -25.96 0.74
N SER A 37 8.29 -26.05 1.64
CA SER A 37 8.51 -27.24 2.46
C SER A 37 8.95 -26.87 3.88
N GLY A 38 8.81 -27.84 4.79
CA GLY A 38 9.25 -27.73 6.19
C GLY A 38 8.66 -26.51 6.93
N LYS A 39 9.52 -25.75 7.60
CA LYS A 39 9.10 -24.58 8.41
C LYS A 39 8.47 -23.45 7.60
N ARG A 40 8.78 -23.31 6.31
CA ARG A 40 8.17 -22.26 5.47
C ARG A 40 6.72 -22.61 5.15
N LEU A 41 6.47 -23.86 4.78
CA LEU A 41 5.11 -24.35 4.50
C LEU A 41 4.21 -24.19 5.74
N SER A 42 4.66 -24.68 6.90
CA SER A 42 3.85 -24.61 8.12
C SER A 42 3.57 -23.19 8.62
N LYS A 43 4.44 -22.21 8.31
CA LYS A 43 4.17 -20.79 8.58
C LYS A 43 3.22 -20.19 7.55
N ALA A 44 3.40 -20.52 6.28
CA ALA A 44 2.54 -20.04 5.20
C ALA A 44 1.09 -20.52 5.40
N GLU A 45 0.89 -21.79 5.73
CA GLU A 45 -0.44 -22.37 6.03
C GLU A 45 -1.17 -21.68 7.20
N LYS A 46 -0.42 -21.12 8.16
CA LYS A 46 -1.00 -20.36 9.28
C LYS A 46 -1.38 -18.93 8.92
N ILE A 47 -0.64 -18.31 8.01
CA ILE A 47 -0.83 -16.90 7.62
C ILE A 47 -1.83 -16.79 6.48
N LEU A 48 -1.83 -17.75 5.55
CA LEU A 48 -2.63 -17.70 4.34
C LEU A 48 -4.15 -17.52 4.62
N PRO A 49 -4.77 -18.25 5.56
CA PRO A 49 -6.18 -18.01 5.89
C PRO A 49 -6.43 -16.61 6.48
N LYS A 50 -5.48 -16.10 7.27
CA LYS A 50 -5.57 -14.75 7.85
C LYS A 50 -5.43 -13.69 6.76
N ALA A 51 -4.49 -13.86 5.84
CA ALA A 51 -4.30 -12.95 4.72
C ALA A 51 -5.55 -12.88 3.84
N ARG A 52 -6.17 -14.02 3.52
CA ARG A 52 -7.45 -14.05 2.78
C ARG A 52 -8.57 -13.33 3.52
N LYS A 53 -8.77 -13.63 4.80
CA LYS A 53 -9.81 -12.99 5.61
C LYS A 53 -9.61 -11.48 5.72
N ASN A 54 -8.37 -11.02 5.93
CA ASN A 54 -8.08 -9.59 6.04
C ASN A 54 -8.22 -8.87 4.70
N LEU A 55 -7.90 -9.53 3.58
CA LEU A 55 -8.17 -8.99 2.25
C LEU A 55 -9.68 -8.85 2.01
N GLU A 56 -10.46 -9.86 2.36
CA GLU A 56 -11.92 -9.87 2.21
C GLU A 56 -12.62 -8.74 2.99
N VAL A 57 -12.16 -8.45 4.21
CA VAL A 57 -12.76 -7.40 5.05
C VAL A 57 -12.10 -6.03 4.90
N GLY A 58 -11.19 -5.84 3.93
CA GLY A 58 -10.57 -4.54 3.71
C GLY A 58 -9.54 -4.11 4.78
N ASN A 59 -9.00 -5.03 5.58
CA ASN A 59 -8.11 -4.68 6.70
C ASN A 59 -6.67 -4.44 6.23
N THR A 60 -6.37 -3.20 5.87
CA THR A 60 -5.04 -2.76 5.42
C THR A 60 -3.96 -2.84 6.50
N HIS A 61 -4.33 -2.59 7.77
CA HIS A 61 -3.40 -2.61 8.91
C HIS A 61 -2.73 -3.98 9.09
N PHE A 62 -3.46 -5.06 8.78
CA PHE A 62 -2.86 -6.38 8.75
C PHE A 62 -1.67 -6.42 7.79
N PHE A 63 -1.81 -5.93 6.55
CA PHE A 63 -0.79 -6.02 5.53
C PHE A 63 0.40 -5.09 5.79
N ASP A 64 0.15 -3.88 6.26
CA ASP A 64 1.19 -2.94 6.67
C ASP A 64 2.10 -3.52 7.77
N SER A 65 1.52 -4.26 8.72
CA SER A 65 2.32 -4.94 9.76
C SER A 65 3.14 -6.13 9.26
N GLN A 66 2.80 -6.69 8.08
CA GLN A 66 3.45 -7.90 7.53
C GLN A 66 4.45 -7.59 6.42
N LEU A 67 4.25 -6.52 5.65
CA LEU A 67 5.12 -6.15 4.55
C LEU A 67 6.27 -5.25 5.04
N PRO A 68 7.43 -5.28 4.35
CA PRO A 68 8.41 -4.22 4.50
C PRO A 68 7.78 -2.88 4.13
N GLY A 69 8.07 -1.80 4.86
CA GLY A 69 7.45 -0.49 4.60
C GLY A 69 7.71 0.05 3.18
N SER A 70 8.86 -0.29 2.58
CA SER A 70 9.16 0.04 1.17
C SER A 70 8.25 -0.68 0.15
N GLU A 71 7.48 -1.67 0.60
CA GLU A 71 6.57 -2.48 -0.22
C GLU A 71 5.09 -2.17 0.06
N ASN A 72 4.79 -1.18 0.90
CA ASN A 72 3.41 -0.78 1.20
C ASN A 72 2.64 -0.29 -0.04
N TRP A 73 3.35 0.22 -1.06
CA TRP A 73 2.75 0.57 -2.35
C TRP A 73 1.98 -0.59 -3.02
N ARG A 74 2.27 -1.85 -2.63
CA ARG A 74 1.57 -3.04 -3.14
C ARG A 74 0.14 -3.18 -2.65
N LEU A 75 -0.23 -2.48 -1.58
CA LEU A 75 -1.60 -2.44 -1.07
C LEU A 75 -2.55 -1.70 -2.03
N TYR A 76 -2.06 -0.65 -2.71
CA TYR A 76 -2.86 0.29 -3.47
C TYR A 76 -3.96 -0.37 -4.30
N ARG A 77 -3.63 -1.36 -5.13
CA ARG A 77 -4.59 -1.92 -6.10
C ARG A 77 -5.75 -2.69 -5.45
N ASP A 78 -5.57 -3.21 -4.23
CA ASP A 78 -6.64 -3.93 -3.54
C ASP A 78 -7.46 -3.02 -2.62
N PHE A 79 -7.06 -1.76 -2.45
CA PHE A 79 -7.74 -0.76 -1.62
C PHE A 79 -7.81 0.60 -2.32
N ASP A 80 -7.96 0.61 -3.64
CA ASP A 80 -7.94 1.82 -4.46
C ASP A 80 -9.06 2.79 -4.10
N ASP A 81 -10.25 2.26 -3.78
CA ASP A 81 -11.39 3.04 -3.32
C ASP A 81 -11.12 3.85 -2.04
N THR A 82 -10.21 3.39 -1.19
CA THR A 82 -9.89 4.03 0.11
C THR A 82 -8.49 4.63 0.17
N THR A 83 -7.67 4.43 -0.86
CA THR A 83 -6.32 4.98 -0.97
C THR A 83 -6.37 6.41 -1.47
N CYS A 84 -5.79 7.34 -0.72
CA CYS A 84 -5.64 8.73 -1.16
C CYS A 84 -4.20 8.97 -1.64
N PHE A 85 -4.06 9.44 -2.88
CA PHE A 85 -2.81 10.00 -3.38
C PHE A 85 -2.79 11.49 -3.10
N PHE A 86 -1.67 12.01 -2.63
CA PHE A 86 -1.50 13.45 -2.52
C PHE A 86 -0.26 13.91 -3.25
N ASP A 87 -0.36 15.08 -3.83
CA ASP A 87 0.71 15.76 -4.55
C ASP A 87 0.88 17.16 -3.95
N ILE A 88 2.13 17.54 -3.67
CA ILE A 88 2.47 18.77 -2.96
C ILE A 88 3.41 19.58 -3.83
N GLU A 89 2.92 20.71 -4.31
CA GLU A 89 3.74 21.67 -5.05
C GLU A 89 4.23 22.77 -4.13
N THR A 90 5.45 23.24 -4.40
CA THR A 90 6.07 24.34 -3.66
C THR A 90 6.60 25.39 -4.62
N THR A 91 6.92 26.58 -4.10
CA THR A 91 7.56 27.63 -4.91
C THR A 91 8.94 27.23 -5.48
N GLY A 92 9.56 26.16 -4.98
CA GLY A 92 10.81 25.63 -5.52
C GLY A 92 12.04 26.54 -5.36
N LEU A 93 12.01 27.49 -4.42
CA LEU A 93 13.07 28.49 -4.25
C LEU A 93 14.30 27.94 -3.50
N SER A 94 14.12 27.47 -2.26
CA SER A 94 15.13 26.79 -1.44
C SER A 94 14.46 26.06 -0.28
N PRO A 95 15.09 25.05 0.37
CA PRO A 95 14.48 24.37 1.52
C PRO A 95 14.02 25.33 2.63
N GLU A 96 14.76 26.42 2.82
CA GLU A 96 14.51 27.45 3.85
C GLU A 96 13.38 28.44 3.46
N ASN A 97 13.19 28.68 2.15
CA ASN A 97 12.33 29.76 1.63
C ASN A 97 11.18 29.26 0.74
N SER A 98 11.09 27.95 0.53
CA SER A 98 10.00 27.33 -0.21
C SER A 98 8.77 27.28 0.66
N VAL A 99 7.63 27.59 0.05
CA VAL A 99 6.32 27.45 0.69
C VAL A 99 5.46 26.52 -0.16
N VAL A 100 4.58 25.77 0.49
CA VAL A 100 3.57 24.97 -0.20
C VAL A 100 2.59 25.90 -0.90
N THR A 101 2.41 25.70 -2.20
CA THR A 101 1.53 26.49 -3.07
C THR A 101 0.23 25.76 -3.34
N THR A 102 0.27 24.44 -3.50
CA THR A 102 -0.92 23.61 -3.70
C THR A 102 -0.74 22.24 -3.06
N VAL A 103 -1.86 21.66 -2.65
CA VAL A 103 -1.95 20.24 -2.28
C VAL A 103 -3.14 19.63 -3.02
N SER A 104 -2.87 18.63 -3.86
CA SER A 104 -3.91 17.89 -4.57
C SER A 104 -4.13 16.55 -3.89
N PHE A 105 -5.39 16.11 -3.77
CA PHE A 105 -5.81 14.84 -3.21
C PHE A 105 -6.58 14.10 -4.30
N HIS A 106 -6.22 12.85 -4.57
CA HIS A 106 -6.92 11.98 -5.49
C HIS A 106 -7.34 10.68 -4.77
N GLN A 107 -8.64 10.46 -4.68
CA GLN A 107 -9.23 9.29 -4.01
C GLN A 107 -10.56 8.93 -4.69
N GLY A 108 -10.82 7.63 -4.88
CA GLY A 108 -12.11 7.17 -5.43
C GLY A 108 -12.45 7.73 -6.81
N GLY A 109 -11.44 8.12 -7.60
CA GLY A 109 -11.61 8.72 -8.92
C GLY A 109 -11.83 10.24 -8.93
N GLU A 110 -11.99 10.87 -7.77
CA GLU A 110 -12.17 12.32 -7.63
C GLU A 110 -10.86 13.01 -7.26
N THR A 111 -10.69 14.26 -7.72
CA THR A 111 -9.52 15.08 -7.40
C THR A 111 -9.93 16.42 -6.81
N THR A 112 -9.41 16.73 -5.62
CA THR A 112 -9.54 18.03 -4.97
C THR A 112 -8.17 18.70 -4.88
N THR A 113 -8.04 19.94 -5.35
CA THR A 113 -6.81 20.73 -5.21
C THR A 113 -7.04 21.94 -4.31
N LEU A 114 -6.31 21.99 -3.21
CA LEU A 114 -6.25 23.14 -2.31
C LEU A 114 -5.10 24.07 -2.72
N VAL A 115 -5.35 25.38 -2.72
CA VAL A 115 -4.44 26.41 -3.19
C VAL A 115 -4.13 27.40 -2.06
N ARG A 116 -2.85 27.72 -1.90
CA ARG A 116 -2.35 28.71 -0.95
C ARG A 116 -3.07 30.04 -1.15
N ASP A 117 -3.38 30.69 -0.03
CA ASP A 117 -4.09 31.98 0.03
C ASP A 117 -5.52 31.95 -0.54
N ARG A 118 -6.09 30.76 -0.77
CA ARG A 118 -7.49 30.55 -1.16
C ARG A 118 -8.20 29.63 -0.18
N ASP A 119 -7.79 28.36 -0.13
CA ASP A 119 -8.46 27.30 0.60
C ASP A 119 -7.50 26.24 1.17
N LEU A 120 -6.18 26.39 0.96
CA LEU A 120 -5.17 25.56 1.62
C LEU A 120 -5.05 25.93 3.10
N THR A 121 -5.94 25.38 3.90
CA THR A 121 -5.97 25.51 5.36
C THR A 121 -5.75 24.14 6.02
N LYS A 122 -5.30 24.15 7.29
CA LYS A 122 -5.16 22.92 8.07
C LYS A 122 -6.47 22.14 8.16
N GLU A 123 -7.58 22.84 8.33
CA GLU A 123 -8.94 22.26 8.39
C GLU A 123 -9.32 21.59 7.07
N ASN A 124 -9.12 22.27 5.95
CA ASN A 124 -9.44 21.70 4.64
C ASN A 124 -8.56 20.50 4.30
N ILE A 125 -7.27 20.51 4.68
CA ILE A 125 -6.41 19.33 4.59
C ILE A 125 -7.01 18.19 5.42
N GLN A 126 -7.30 18.44 6.71
CA GLN A 126 -7.86 17.42 7.60
C GLN A 126 -9.13 16.78 7.05
N ASN A 127 -10.01 17.57 6.42
CA ASN A 127 -11.24 17.08 5.78
C ASN A 127 -10.97 16.14 4.58
N GLN A 128 -9.87 16.31 3.85
CA GLN A 128 -9.50 15.39 2.76
C GLN A 128 -8.90 14.07 3.25
N VAL A 129 -8.23 14.09 4.42
CA VAL A 129 -7.52 12.90 4.94
C VAL A 129 -8.37 12.05 5.89
N PHE A 130 -9.50 12.56 6.40
CA PHE A 130 -10.23 11.94 7.52
C PHE A 130 -10.81 10.55 7.20
N ASP A 131 -11.23 10.32 5.95
CA ASP A 131 -11.79 9.05 5.48
C ASP A 131 -10.79 8.22 4.64
N SER A 132 -9.54 8.64 4.60
CA SER A 132 -8.52 8.10 3.69
C SER A 132 -7.49 7.23 4.40
N ILE A 133 -7.18 6.08 3.80
CA ILE A 133 -5.99 5.32 4.17
C ILE A 133 -4.80 5.98 3.48
N CYS A 134 -4.03 6.74 4.24
CA CYS A 134 -2.82 7.40 3.76
C CYS A 134 -1.58 6.66 4.29
N TRP A 135 -0.68 6.28 3.37
CA TRP A 135 0.59 5.61 3.64
C TRP A 135 1.77 6.52 3.29
#